data_AF-A0A523I6G4-F1
#
_entry.id   AF-A0A523I6G4-F1
#
_cell.length_a   1.000
_cell.length_b   1.000
_cell.length_c   1.000
_cell.angle_alpha   90.00
_cell.angle_beta   90.00
_cell.angle_gamma   90.00
#
_symmetry.space_group_name_H-M   'P 1'
#
loop_
_entity.id
_entity.type
_entity.pdbx_description
1 polymer ?
#
loop_
_entity_poly.entity_id
_entity_poly.type
_entity_poly.pdbx_seq_one_letter_code
_entity_poly.pdbx_strand_id
1 'polypeptide(L)'
;ALAWVKKDGTCEIWTPSQDPQAARTSVAGALGVDVEKITVHVTLLGGGFGRKSKPDYVVEAALISKAASEPVKVIWTREDEIRFDYFHAPSVQYLQAGLDAQGKTTAWVHRTTFPSISSTFRPNVDHASSGELGLGFTTNPYNIPNMRLENGAAEAHVRIGWLRSVCNIQHGFAVNAFAGELAQAAGRDQKDYLLELIGPPRNLNSLFEGNKGAYGEDLSRHPYEIGRLRHVVELAAEKAGWGKDRPKGHALGIAAHFSFVSYVAHVVHASVKDGKVRVHRVDCAIDCGTYVNPDRVKAQMEGSVVFGLTLALHGKITVSSGAVEQSNFHDYPLLRINETPEIHVHIVENQSPPGGVGEPGVPPVAPALTNAILRITGKPIRELPIRLSELS
;
A
#
# COMPACT_ATOMS: atom_id res chain seq x y z
N ALA A 1 -10.96 12.96 -20.29
CA ALA A 1 -10.88 12.16 -21.52
C ALA A 1 -11.38 12.98 -22.71
N LEU A 2 -10.96 12.65 -23.95
CA LEU A 2 -11.60 13.15 -25.17
C LEU A 2 -12.51 12.04 -25.71
N ALA A 3 -13.79 12.30 -25.91
CA ALA A 3 -14.75 11.35 -26.46
C ALA A 3 -15.49 11.97 -27.65
N TRP A 4 -15.79 11.15 -28.65
CA TRP A 4 -16.59 11.53 -29.81
C TRP A 4 -17.63 10.45 -30.09
N VAL A 5 -18.88 10.72 -29.73
CA VAL A 5 -20.03 9.88 -30.06
C VAL A 5 -20.59 10.31 -31.43
N LYS A 6 -20.55 9.41 -32.40
CA LYS A 6 -20.99 9.65 -33.78
C LYS A 6 -22.47 9.32 -33.96
N LYS A 7 -23.07 9.85 -35.03
CA LYS A 7 -24.50 9.65 -35.38
C LYS A 7 -24.85 8.20 -35.68
N ASP A 8 -23.89 7.37 -36.09
CA ASP A 8 -24.05 5.93 -36.33
C ASP A 8 -24.02 5.08 -35.03
N GLY A 9 -23.85 5.73 -33.88
CA GLY A 9 -23.79 5.10 -32.56
C GLY A 9 -22.41 4.58 -32.18
N THR A 10 -21.37 4.82 -32.99
CA THR A 10 -19.97 4.53 -32.60
C THR A 10 -19.42 5.61 -31.68
N CYS A 11 -18.47 5.25 -30.82
CA CYS A 11 -17.78 6.19 -29.95
C CYS A 11 -16.26 5.95 -29.98
N GLU A 12 -15.50 6.99 -30.28
CA GLU A 12 -14.05 6.99 -30.15
C GLU A 12 -13.60 7.79 -28.92
N ILE A 13 -12.65 7.25 -28.18
CA ILE A 13 -12.20 7.80 -26.90
C ILE A 13 -10.68 7.83 -26.86
N TRP A 14 -10.10 8.98 -26.55
CA TRP A 14 -8.68 9.13 -26.23
C TRP A 14 -8.53 9.42 -24.75
N THR A 15 -7.92 8.51 -24.01
CA THR A 15 -7.85 8.63 -22.56
C THR A 15 -6.62 7.94 -21.95
N PRO A 16 -6.02 8.55 -20.91
CA PRO A 16 -5.00 7.88 -20.10
C PRO A 16 -5.66 6.92 -19.10
N SER A 17 -5.73 5.62 -19.42
CA SER A 17 -6.40 4.60 -18.57
C SER A 17 -5.44 3.49 -18.12
N GLN A 18 -5.65 2.97 -16.90
CA GLN A 18 -5.04 1.71 -16.44
C GLN A 18 -5.84 0.48 -16.86
N ASP A 19 -7.14 0.65 -17.10
CA ASP A 19 -8.07 -0.42 -17.46
C ASP A 19 -8.95 0.04 -18.64
N PRO A 20 -8.43 -0.02 -19.88
CA PRO A 20 -9.20 0.38 -21.05
C PRO A 20 -10.39 -0.55 -21.33
N GLN A 21 -10.35 -1.80 -20.87
CA GLN A 21 -11.45 -2.74 -21.02
C GLN A 21 -12.65 -2.32 -20.18
N ALA A 22 -12.44 -1.97 -18.90
CA ALA A 22 -13.50 -1.45 -18.04
C ALA A 22 -14.07 -0.12 -18.58
N ALA A 23 -13.21 0.76 -19.12
CA ALA A 23 -13.67 1.99 -19.77
C ALA A 23 -14.59 1.71 -20.96
N ARG A 24 -14.20 0.77 -21.83
CA ARG A 24 -14.99 0.37 -23.00
C ARG A 24 -16.36 -0.17 -22.61
N THR A 25 -16.40 -1.11 -21.65
CA THR A 25 -17.66 -1.71 -21.17
C THR A 25 -18.56 -0.71 -20.46
N SER A 26 -17.99 0.18 -19.63
CA SER A 26 -18.77 1.17 -18.88
C SER A 26 -19.40 2.22 -19.80
N VAL A 27 -18.67 2.66 -20.83
CA VAL A 27 -19.21 3.60 -21.82
C VAL A 27 -20.28 2.94 -22.68
N ALA A 28 -20.06 1.69 -23.13
CA ALA A 28 -21.06 0.95 -23.89
C ALA A 28 -22.40 0.86 -23.13
N GLY A 29 -22.33 0.48 -21.85
CA GLY A 29 -23.50 0.43 -20.96
C GLY A 29 -24.17 1.80 -20.77
N ALA A 30 -23.39 2.86 -20.55
CA ALA A 30 -23.93 4.21 -20.36
C ALA A 30 -24.58 4.79 -21.63
N LEU A 31 -24.07 4.45 -22.82
CA LEU A 31 -24.62 4.91 -24.09
C LEU A 31 -25.78 4.04 -24.61
N GLY A 32 -25.91 2.81 -24.11
CA GLY A 32 -26.88 1.82 -24.55
C GLY A 32 -26.53 1.20 -25.90
N VAL A 33 -25.24 0.93 -26.14
CA VAL A 33 -24.72 0.38 -27.41
C VAL A 33 -23.83 -0.83 -27.16
N ASP A 34 -23.59 -1.63 -28.20
CA ASP A 34 -22.69 -2.77 -28.14
C ASP A 34 -21.23 -2.34 -27.87
N VAL A 35 -20.47 -3.16 -27.14
CA VAL A 35 -19.09 -2.85 -26.77
C VAL A 35 -18.18 -2.71 -28.00
N GLU A 36 -18.52 -3.40 -29.09
CA GLU A 36 -17.92 -3.34 -30.43
C GLU A 36 -17.96 -1.94 -31.04
N LYS A 37 -18.95 -1.11 -30.65
CA LYS A 37 -19.08 0.27 -31.12
C LYS A 37 -18.19 1.25 -30.37
N ILE A 38 -17.49 0.82 -29.32
CA ILE A 38 -16.62 1.66 -28.50
C ILE A 38 -15.15 1.34 -28.81
N THR A 39 -14.40 2.36 -29.23
CA THR A 39 -12.95 2.28 -29.44
C THR A 39 -12.23 3.16 -28.42
N VAL A 40 -11.33 2.57 -27.64
CA VAL A 40 -10.51 3.28 -26.64
C VAL A 40 -9.06 3.32 -27.12
N HIS A 41 -8.60 4.53 -27.44
CA HIS A 41 -7.21 4.87 -27.73
C HIS A 41 -6.50 5.27 -26.44
N VAL A 42 -5.67 4.37 -25.92
CA VAL A 42 -4.93 4.61 -24.68
C VAL A 42 -3.76 5.56 -24.94
N THR A 43 -3.78 6.73 -24.31
CA THR A 43 -2.70 7.72 -24.41
C THR A 43 -1.64 7.50 -23.33
N LEU A 44 -0.53 8.24 -23.40
CA LEU A 44 0.45 8.28 -22.31
C LEU A 44 -0.22 8.64 -20.98
N LEU A 45 0.16 7.93 -19.92
CA LEU A 45 -0.45 7.97 -18.60
C LEU A 45 0.47 8.68 -17.61
N GLY A 46 0.09 9.89 -17.19
CA GLY A 46 0.81 10.65 -16.14
C GLY A 46 0.59 10.11 -14.73
N GLY A 47 0.83 8.82 -14.50
CA GLY A 47 0.53 8.13 -13.25
C GLY A 47 -0.97 7.89 -13.03
N GLY A 48 -1.28 7.01 -12.07
CA GLY A 48 -2.66 6.64 -11.74
C GLY A 48 -2.77 5.95 -10.38
N PHE A 49 -1.82 5.08 -10.04
CA PHE A 49 -1.71 4.47 -8.70
C PHE A 49 -3.01 3.80 -8.22
N GLY A 50 -3.81 3.30 -9.16
CA GLY A 50 -5.11 2.67 -8.91
C GLY A 50 -6.29 3.53 -9.38
N ARG A 51 -6.22 4.85 -9.26
CA ARG A 51 -7.31 5.77 -9.61
C ARG A 51 -7.78 5.63 -11.06
N LYS A 52 -6.84 5.60 -12.02
CA LYS A 52 -7.19 5.59 -13.46
C LYS A 52 -7.64 4.22 -13.99
N SER A 53 -7.92 3.27 -13.10
CA SER A 53 -8.74 2.09 -13.40
C SER A 53 -10.24 2.37 -13.35
N LYS A 54 -10.67 3.43 -12.65
CA LYS A 54 -12.07 3.84 -12.55
C LYS A 54 -12.41 4.72 -13.76
N PRO A 55 -13.38 4.33 -14.62
CA PRO A 55 -13.63 5.00 -15.89
C PRO A 55 -14.70 6.12 -15.82
N ASP A 56 -15.05 6.60 -14.63
CA ASP A 56 -16.08 7.61 -14.39
C ASP A 56 -15.91 8.87 -15.25
N TYR A 57 -14.70 9.44 -15.27
CA TYR A 57 -14.37 10.61 -16.09
C TYR A 57 -14.38 10.34 -17.62
N VAL A 58 -14.33 9.06 -18.03
CA VAL A 58 -14.46 8.63 -19.43
C VAL A 58 -15.93 8.52 -19.81
N VAL A 59 -16.74 7.92 -18.93
CA VAL A 59 -18.19 7.83 -19.08
C VAL A 59 -18.81 9.22 -19.16
N GLU A 60 -18.41 10.12 -18.27
CA GLU A 60 -18.84 11.53 -18.30
C GLU A 60 -18.56 12.19 -19.66
N ALA A 61 -17.33 12.06 -20.18
CA ALA A 61 -16.98 12.63 -21.48
C ALA A 61 -17.85 12.09 -22.63
N ALA A 62 -18.14 10.79 -22.61
CA ALA A 62 -18.97 10.15 -23.63
C ALA A 62 -20.43 10.62 -23.55
N LEU A 63 -21.00 10.73 -22.34
CA LEU A 63 -22.36 11.23 -22.14
C LEU A 63 -22.51 12.68 -22.59
N ILE A 64 -21.54 13.54 -22.26
CA ILE A 64 -21.56 14.94 -22.70
C ILE A 64 -21.39 15.04 -24.22
N SER A 65 -20.50 14.25 -24.83
CA SER A 65 -20.35 14.19 -26.29
C SER A 65 -21.66 13.79 -26.98
N LYS A 66 -22.37 12.78 -26.46
CA LYS A 66 -23.68 12.37 -26.97
C LYS A 66 -24.71 13.50 -26.87
N ALA A 67 -24.77 14.19 -25.73
CA ALA A 67 -25.71 15.29 -25.51
C ALA A 67 -25.42 16.51 -26.41
N ALA A 68 -24.13 16.83 -26.59
CA ALA A 68 -23.69 17.96 -27.42
C ALA A 68 -23.70 17.66 -28.94
N SER A 69 -23.73 16.38 -29.33
CA SER A 69 -23.52 15.93 -30.72
C SER A 69 -22.19 16.37 -31.34
N GLU A 70 -21.17 16.54 -30.49
CA GLU A 70 -19.84 17.04 -30.88
C GLU A 70 -18.73 16.28 -30.12
N PRO A 71 -17.47 16.29 -30.60
CA PRO A 71 -16.33 15.81 -29.81
C PRO A 71 -16.15 16.64 -28.53
N VAL A 72 -16.03 15.98 -27.38
CA VAL A 72 -15.91 16.63 -26.07
C VAL A 72 -14.67 16.18 -25.32
N LYS A 73 -13.89 17.15 -24.85
CA LYS A 73 -12.75 16.93 -23.95
C LYS A 73 -13.12 17.33 -22.53
N VAL A 74 -13.27 16.34 -21.64
CA VAL A 74 -13.40 16.56 -20.19
C VAL A 74 -12.02 16.57 -19.55
N ILE A 75 -11.74 17.61 -18.77
CA ILE A 75 -10.57 17.73 -17.91
C ILE A 75 -11.08 18.16 -16.53
N TRP A 76 -10.91 17.30 -15.54
CA TRP A 76 -11.19 17.67 -14.15
C TRP A 76 -10.12 18.62 -13.65
N THR A 77 -10.54 19.62 -12.87
CA THR A 77 -9.59 20.41 -12.09
C THR A 77 -8.98 19.56 -10.99
N ARG A 78 -7.89 20.05 -10.35
CA ARG A 78 -7.31 19.33 -9.20
C ARG A 78 -8.29 19.29 -8.03
N GLU A 79 -9.08 20.34 -7.89
CA GLU A 79 -10.14 20.50 -6.92
C GLU A 79 -11.26 19.48 -7.12
N ASP A 80 -11.68 19.25 -8.37
CA ASP A 80 -12.65 18.20 -8.69
C ASP A 80 -12.07 16.81 -8.38
N GLU A 81 -10.81 16.56 -8.76
CA GLU A 81 -10.15 15.29 -8.51
C GLU A 81 -10.09 14.98 -7.01
N ILE A 82 -9.58 15.90 -6.17
CA ILE A 82 -9.42 15.65 -4.73
C ILE A 82 -10.76 15.53 -4.00
N ARG A 83 -11.78 16.32 -4.37
CA ARG A 83 -13.08 16.29 -3.67
C ARG A 83 -13.97 15.15 -4.11
N PHE A 84 -13.88 14.75 -5.37
CA PHE A 84 -14.71 13.74 -5.99
C PHE A 84 -13.88 12.52 -6.42
N ASP A 85 -12.85 12.16 -5.66
CA ASP A 85 -12.10 10.95 -5.95
C ASP A 85 -12.76 9.67 -5.42
N TYR A 86 -12.14 8.55 -5.76
CA TYR A 86 -12.21 7.31 -5.01
C TYR A 86 -11.05 7.28 -3.99
N PHE A 87 -11.40 7.26 -2.71
CA PHE A 87 -10.44 7.33 -1.61
C PHE A 87 -9.99 5.95 -1.16
N HIS A 88 -8.75 5.85 -0.69
CA HIS A 88 -8.29 4.64 -0.01
C HIS A 88 -9.08 4.43 1.28
N ALA A 89 -9.36 3.17 1.63
CA ALA A 89 -10.19 2.85 2.78
C ALA A 89 -9.49 3.29 4.09
N PRO A 90 -10.15 4.03 4.98
CA PRO A 90 -9.66 4.15 6.35
C PRO A 90 -9.73 2.78 7.02
N SER A 91 -8.81 2.51 7.93
CA SER A 91 -8.75 1.22 8.63
C SER A 91 -8.48 1.43 10.11
N VAL A 92 -9.25 0.74 10.94
CA VAL A 92 -9.01 0.61 12.37
C VAL A 92 -8.69 -0.84 12.66
N GLN A 93 -7.62 -1.07 13.43
CA GLN A 93 -7.13 -2.39 13.73
C GLN A 93 -6.80 -2.50 15.22
N TYR A 94 -7.17 -3.63 15.81
CA TYR A 94 -6.82 -3.98 17.19
C TYR A 94 -5.86 -5.15 17.18
N LEU A 95 -4.73 -5.00 17.87
CA LEU A 95 -3.71 -6.04 17.98
C LEU A 95 -3.38 -6.31 19.46
N GLN A 96 -3.20 -7.59 19.76
CA GLN A 96 -2.82 -8.06 21.08
C GLN A 96 -1.93 -9.30 20.94
N ALA A 97 -0.92 -9.43 21.81
CA ALA A 97 -0.05 -10.59 21.83
C ALA A 97 0.12 -11.14 23.25
N GLY A 98 0.36 -12.45 23.34
CA GLY A 98 0.89 -13.09 24.54
C GLY A 98 2.40 -13.24 24.42
N LEU A 99 3.14 -12.89 25.48
CA LEU A 99 4.58 -13.10 25.58
C LEU A 99 4.87 -14.10 26.70
N ASP A 100 5.84 -14.99 26.50
CA ASP A 100 6.38 -15.81 27.59
C ASP A 100 7.38 -15.03 28.46
N ALA A 101 7.94 -15.70 29.48
CA ALA A 101 8.90 -15.09 30.41
C ALA A 101 10.22 -14.67 29.75
N GLN A 102 10.51 -15.13 28.52
CA GLN A 102 11.68 -14.75 27.72
C GLN A 102 11.34 -13.67 26.68
N GLY A 103 10.09 -13.19 26.67
CA GLY A 103 9.62 -12.19 25.72
C GLY A 103 9.32 -12.75 24.33
N LYS A 104 9.28 -14.08 24.15
CA LYS A 104 8.89 -14.70 22.87
C LYS A 104 7.38 -14.62 22.69
N THR A 105 6.93 -14.27 21.49
CA THR A 105 5.49 -14.21 21.18
C THR A 105 4.88 -15.60 21.08
N THR A 106 3.86 -15.87 21.90
CA THR A 106 3.16 -17.16 21.97
C THR A 106 1.74 -17.11 21.43
N ALA A 107 1.12 -15.93 21.41
CA ALA A 107 -0.23 -15.74 20.87
C ALA A 107 -0.37 -14.39 20.16
N TRP A 108 -1.27 -14.33 19.18
CA TRP A 108 -1.57 -13.13 18.39
C TRP A 108 -3.08 -13.03 18.12
N VAL A 109 -3.68 -11.90 18.48
CA VAL A 109 -5.04 -11.54 18.11
C VAL A 109 -4.97 -10.29 17.25
N HIS A 110 -5.59 -10.32 16.07
CA HIS A 110 -5.67 -9.18 15.19
C HIS A 110 -7.07 -9.05 14.61
N ARG A 111 -7.70 -7.92 14.92
CA ARG A 111 -9.01 -7.53 14.40
C ARG A 111 -8.85 -6.39 13.42
N THR A 112 -9.46 -6.50 12.25
CA THR A 112 -9.42 -5.45 11.22
C THR A 112 -10.83 -5.02 10.81
N THR A 113 -11.03 -3.71 10.69
CA THR A 113 -12.29 -3.11 10.27
C THR A 113 -12.01 -1.97 9.30
N PHE A 114 -12.55 -2.07 8.10
CA PHE A 114 -12.40 -1.10 7.02
C PHE A 114 -13.50 -1.30 5.98
N PRO A 115 -13.99 -0.22 5.31
CA PRO A 115 -14.97 -0.36 4.25
C PRO A 115 -14.34 -1.08 3.06
N SER A 116 -14.96 -2.19 2.65
CA SER A 116 -14.51 -2.95 1.47
C SER A 116 -14.63 -2.10 0.21
N ILE A 117 -13.67 -2.23 -0.69
CA ILE A 117 -13.80 -1.62 -2.02
C ILE A 117 -14.94 -2.22 -2.85
N SER A 118 -15.39 -3.43 -2.50
CA SER A 118 -16.55 -4.05 -3.15
C SER A 118 -17.82 -3.20 -2.99
N SER A 119 -17.91 -2.36 -1.95
CA SER A 119 -19.00 -1.40 -1.74
C SER A 119 -19.15 -0.39 -2.89
N THR A 120 -18.07 -0.11 -3.62
CA THR A 120 -18.09 0.76 -4.81
C THR A 120 -18.84 0.14 -5.98
N PHE A 121 -18.95 -1.19 -6.02
CA PHE A 121 -19.53 -1.92 -7.15
C PHE A 121 -20.87 -2.58 -6.81
N ARG A 122 -21.13 -2.82 -5.51
CA ARG A 122 -22.34 -3.49 -5.04
C ARG A 122 -22.84 -2.79 -3.77
N PRO A 123 -24.14 -2.51 -3.67
CA PRO A 123 -24.72 -1.96 -2.43
C PRO A 123 -24.64 -2.98 -1.29
N ASN A 124 -24.73 -2.49 -0.06
CA ASN A 124 -24.82 -3.29 1.18
C ASN A 124 -23.62 -4.24 1.42
N VAL A 125 -22.44 -3.91 0.90
CA VAL A 125 -21.21 -4.62 1.28
C VAL A 125 -20.59 -3.93 2.49
N ASP A 126 -20.59 -4.63 3.62
CA ASP A 126 -20.09 -4.16 4.91
C ASP A 126 -18.91 -4.99 5.44
N HIS A 127 -18.53 -6.08 4.78
CA HIS A 127 -17.37 -6.90 5.16
C HIS A 127 -16.35 -6.97 4.02
N ALA A 128 -15.06 -6.99 4.39
CA ALA A 128 -13.96 -7.25 3.48
C ALA A 128 -14.10 -8.63 2.82
N SER A 129 -13.79 -8.68 1.51
CA SER A 129 -13.69 -9.95 0.78
C SER A 129 -12.48 -10.77 1.23
N SER A 130 -12.50 -12.08 0.96
CA SER A 130 -11.33 -12.94 1.19
C SER A 130 -10.08 -12.45 0.46
N GLY A 131 -10.24 -11.87 -0.73
CA GLY A 131 -9.15 -11.26 -1.49
C GLY A 131 -8.53 -10.07 -0.75
N GLU A 132 -9.34 -9.16 -0.21
CA GLU A 132 -8.86 -8.02 0.57
C GLU A 132 -8.19 -8.44 1.88
N LEU A 133 -8.73 -9.46 2.56
CA LEU A 133 -8.12 -10.04 3.75
C LEU A 133 -6.81 -10.79 3.43
N GLY A 134 -6.65 -11.30 2.21
CA GLY A 134 -5.41 -11.90 1.69
C GLY A 134 -4.27 -10.90 1.46
N LEU A 135 -4.50 -9.60 1.62
CA LEU A 135 -3.49 -8.56 1.41
C LEU A 135 -2.83 -8.19 2.75
N GLY A 136 -2.00 -9.09 3.29
CA GLY A 136 -1.19 -8.84 4.49
C GLY A 136 -1.84 -9.22 5.82
N PHE A 137 -3.15 -9.51 5.85
CA PHE A 137 -3.85 -9.93 7.08
C PHE A 137 -3.84 -11.45 7.23
N THR A 138 -4.51 -12.20 6.36
CA THR A 138 -4.43 -13.67 6.30
C THR A 138 -3.20 -14.16 5.53
N THR A 139 -2.27 -13.26 5.20
CA THR A 139 -0.92 -13.60 4.71
C THR A 139 0.15 -13.06 5.64
N ASN A 140 -0.16 -12.89 6.93
CA ASN A 140 0.83 -12.58 7.95
C ASN A 140 1.89 -13.71 8.00
N PRO A 141 3.18 -13.42 7.80
CA PRO A 141 4.23 -14.44 7.69
C PRO A 141 4.67 -14.99 9.05
N TYR A 142 4.18 -14.46 10.17
CA TYR A 142 4.71 -14.76 11.49
C TYR A 142 4.44 -16.21 11.92
N ASN A 143 5.49 -16.85 12.44
CA ASN A 143 5.51 -18.20 12.98
C ASN A 143 5.09 -18.21 14.45
N ILE A 144 3.84 -17.81 14.71
CA ILE A 144 3.24 -17.75 16.06
C ILE A 144 2.26 -18.91 16.21
N PRO A 145 2.37 -19.75 17.26
CA PRO A 145 1.58 -20.99 17.35
C PRO A 145 0.08 -20.76 17.53
N ASN A 146 -0.32 -19.64 18.14
CA ASN A 146 -1.73 -19.33 18.40
C ASN A 146 -2.10 -18.00 17.73
N MET A 147 -2.81 -18.06 16.61
CA MET A 147 -3.24 -16.85 15.89
C MET A 147 -4.76 -16.81 15.71
N ARG A 148 -5.37 -15.69 16.10
CA ARG A 148 -6.79 -15.40 15.90
C ARG A 148 -6.93 -14.12 15.06
N LEU A 149 -7.57 -14.27 13.90
CA LEU A 149 -7.80 -13.19 12.95
C LEU A 149 -9.31 -12.96 12.82
N GLU A 150 -9.77 -11.73 13.01
CA GLU A 150 -11.19 -11.37 12.94
C GLU A 150 -11.38 -10.14 12.06
N ASN A 151 -12.44 -10.11 11.27
CA ASN A 151 -12.86 -8.92 10.54
C ASN A 151 -14.22 -8.44 11.03
N GLY A 152 -14.38 -7.14 11.22
CA GLY A 152 -15.64 -6.52 11.59
C GLY A 152 -16.33 -5.83 10.41
N ALA A 153 -17.62 -5.57 10.57
CA ALA A 153 -18.40 -4.79 9.61
C ALA A 153 -17.94 -3.31 9.58
N ALA A 154 -17.91 -2.71 8.39
CA ALA A 154 -17.67 -1.29 8.18
C ALA A 154 -18.37 -0.80 6.90
N GLU A 155 -19.15 0.26 7.04
CA GLU A 155 -19.82 0.91 5.94
C GLU A 155 -18.91 1.92 5.24
N ALA A 156 -19.02 2.00 3.91
CA ALA A 156 -18.35 3.02 3.13
C ALA A 156 -19.16 4.32 3.14
N HIS A 157 -18.60 5.39 3.69
CA HIS A 157 -19.19 6.74 3.66
C HIS A 157 -18.64 7.63 2.53
N VAL A 158 -17.65 7.12 1.79
CA VAL A 158 -17.08 7.73 0.59
C VAL A 158 -16.88 6.64 -0.47
N ARG A 159 -16.65 7.04 -1.72
CA ARG A 159 -16.30 6.08 -2.78
C ARG A 159 -14.94 5.47 -2.50
N ILE A 160 -14.87 4.16 -2.30
CA ILE A 160 -13.62 3.46 -2.00
C ILE A 160 -12.89 3.11 -3.30
N GLY A 161 -11.60 3.38 -3.33
CA GLY A 161 -10.74 3.30 -4.51
C GLY A 161 -9.50 2.45 -4.31
N TRP A 162 -8.92 2.05 -5.44
CA TRP A 162 -7.58 1.49 -5.44
C TRP A 162 -6.58 2.63 -5.19
N LEU A 163 -5.74 2.43 -4.20
CA LEU A 163 -4.48 3.14 -4.02
C LEU A 163 -3.36 2.11 -4.16
N ARG A 164 -2.16 2.55 -4.57
CA ARG A 164 -0.98 1.69 -4.72
C ARG A 164 -0.81 0.79 -3.49
N SER A 165 -0.84 -0.53 -3.70
CA SER A 165 -0.72 -1.59 -2.68
C SER A 165 -1.99 -1.92 -1.88
N VAL A 166 -3.11 -1.25 -2.16
CA VAL A 166 -4.46 -1.62 -1.70
C VAL A 166 -4.48 -1.86 -0.17
N CYS A 167 -4.95 -3.01 0.33
CA CYS A 167 -5.04 -3.27 1.76
C CYS A 167 -3.70 -3.71 2.38
N ASN A 168 -2.66 -3.97 1.57
CA ASN A 168 -1.32 -4.25 2.12
C ASN A 168 -0.78 -3.05 2.89
N ILE A 169 -1.18 -1.81 2.55
CA ILE A 169 -0.75 -0.61 3.27
C ILE A 169 -1.18 -0.69 4.74
N GLN A 170 -2.48 -0.79 4.99
CA GLN A 170 -3.03 -0.72 6.35
C GLN A 170 -2.67 -1.97 7.17
N HIS A 171 -2.71 -3.16 6.59
CA HIS A 171 -2.33 -4.38 7.29
C HIS A 171 -0.82 -4.44 7.53
N GLY A 172 -0.01 -4.07 6.53
CA GLY A 172 1.44 -4.01 6.65
C GLY A 172 1.89 -3.02 7.72
N PHE A 173 1.25 -1.84 7.80
CA PHE A 173 1.49 -0.87 8.87
C PHE A 173 1.22 -1.47 10.25
N ALA A 174 0.01 -1.99 10.48
CA ALA A 174 -0.39 -2.49 11.79
C ALA A 174 0.48 -3.66 12.28
N VAL A 175 0.72 -4.65 11.40
CA VAL A 175 1.51 -5.86 11.73
C VAL A 175 2.96 -5.50 12.06
N ASN A 176 3.61 -4.67 11.23
CA ASN A 176 5.03 -4.34 11.40
C ASN A 176 5.29 -3.29 12.50
N ALA A 177 4.37 -2.34 12.71
CA ALA A 177 4.48 -1.39 13.82
C ALA A 177 4.34 -2.13 15.16
N PHE A 178 3.36 -3.04 15.26
CA PHE A 178 3.16 -3.83 16.48
C PHE A 178 4.34 -4.78 16.74
N ALA A 179 4.97 -5.34 15.70
CA ALA A 179 6.22 -6.10 15.87
C ALA A 179 7.34 -5.26 16.53
N GLY A 180 7.44 -3.98 16.19
CA GLY A 180 8.37 -3.04 16.84
C GLY A 180 8.01 -2.78 18.31
N GLU A 181 6.72 -2.67 18.63
CA GLU A 181 6.23 -2.55 20.02
C GLU A 181 6.52 -3.81 20.84
N LEU A 182 6.35 -5.01 20.26
CA LEU A 182 6.67 -6.27 20.93
C LEU A 182 8.17 -6.40 21.21
N ALA A 183 9.01 -6.01 20.27
CA ALA A 183 10.45 -5.97 20.48
C ALA A 183 10.84 -5.03 21.63
N GLN A 184 10.23 -3.84 21.69
CA GLN A 184 10.43 -2.89 22.79
C GLN A 184 9.96 -3.47 24.13
N ALA A 185 8.75 -4.05 24.18
CA ALA A 185 8.18 -4.64 25.39
C ALA A 185 9.03 -5.84 25.90
N ALA A 186 9.62 -6.61 24.99
CA ALA A 186 10.54 -7.70 25.32
C ALA A 186 11.96 -7.23 25.66
N GLY A 187 12.30 -5.95 25.48
CA GLY A 187 13.66 -5.43 25.66
C GLY A 187 14.67 -5.99 24.65
N ARG A 188 14.21 -6.34 23.44
CA ARG A 188 15.01 -7.01 22.40
C ARG A 188 15.22 -6.12 21.19
N ASP A 189 16.28 -6.40 20.43
CA ASP A 189 16.55 -5.70 19.16
C ASP A 189 15.41 -5.91 18.16
N GLN A 190 14.95 -4.84 17.50
CA GLN A 190 13.82 -4.89 16.57
C GLN A 190 14.04 -5.81 15.37
N LYS A 191 15.26 -5.85 14.81
CA LYS A 191 15.58 -6.69 13.64
C LYS A 191 15.62 -8.16 14.05
N ASP A 192 16.28 -8.47 15.17
CA ASP A 192 16.33 -9.85 15.67
C ASP A 192 14.94 -10.36 16.09
N TYR A 193 14.11 -9.50 16.73
CA TYR A 193 12.73 -9.85 17.09
C TYR A 193 11.86 -10.08 15.85
N LEU A 194 11.97 -9.23 14.83
CA LEU A 194 11.26 -9.40 13.56
C LEU A 194 11.65 -10.72 12.88
N LEU A 195 12.93 -11.08 12.86
CA LEU A 195 13.40 -12.36 12.32
C LEU A 195 12.91 -13.56 13.14
N GLU A 196 12.77 -13.44 14.46
CA GLU A 196 12.14 -14.47 15.29
C GLU A 196 10.65 -14.63 14.98
N LEU A 197 9.92 -13.51 14.86
CA LEU A 197 8.51 -13.52 14.49
C LEU A 197 8.31 -14.19 13.13
N ILE A 198 9.10 -13.86 12.12
CA ILE A 198 9.03 -14.49 10.78
C ILE A 198 9.33 -16.01 10.87
N GLY A 199 10.22 -16.42 11.77
CA GLY A 199 10.62 -17.80 11.98
C GLY A 199 11.63 -18.31 10.94
N PRO A 200 12.00 -19.60 10.98
CA PRO A 200 13.04 -20.17 10.10
C PRO A 200 12.58 -20.27 8.63
N PRO A 201 13.52 -20.44 7.67
CA PRO A 201 13.19 -20.73 6.29
C PRO A 201 12.24 -21.94 6.16
N ARG A 202 11.15 -21.73 5.43
CA ARG A 202 10.11 -22.73 5.13
C ARG A 202 9.33 -22.29 3.90
N ASN A 203 8.86 -23.26 3.12
CA ASN A 203 8.00 -23.00 1.97
C ASN A 203 6.57 -23.36 2.36
N LEU A 204 5.64 -22.46 2.12
CA LEU A 204 4.22 -22.71 2.37
C LEU A 204 3.40 -22.57 1.09
N ASN A 205 2.42 -23.45 0.95
CA ASN A 205 1.37 -23.33 -0.06
C ASN A 205 0.14 -22.60 0.47
N SER A 206 0.07 -22.31 1.77
CA SER A 206 -0.89 -21.37 2.34
C SER A 206 -0.37 -20.93 3.71
N LEU A 207 -0.69 -19.70 4.10
CA LEU A 207 -0.44 -19.24 5.48
C LEU A 207 -1.60 -19.62 6.42
N PHE A 208 -2.81 -19.78 5.88
CA PHE A 208 -4.02 -20.18 6.59
C PHE A 208 -4.88 -21.09 5.72
N GLU A 209 -5.64 -21.96 6.37
CA GLU A 209 -6.61 -22.84 5.72
C GLU A 209 -7.64 -22.01 4.93
N GLY A 210 -7.87 -22.38 3.66
CA GLY A 210 -8.78 -21.67 2.77
C GLY A 210 -8.20 -20.43 2.06
N ASN A 211 -6.97 -20.02 2.33
CA ASN A 211 -6.29 -19.00 1.53
C ASN A 211 -5.85 -19.61 0.18
N LYS A 212 -6.55 -19.26 -0.91
CA LYS A 212 -6.41 -19.88 -2.23
C LYS A 212 -5.28 -19.33 -3.10
N GLY A 213 -4.33 -18.57 -2.56
CA GLY A 213 -3.07 -18.34 -3.26
C GLY A 213 -2.44 -16.97 -3.11
N ALA A 214 -1.25 -16.85 -3.69
CA ALA A 214 -0.42 -15.67 -3.61
C ALA A 214 -0.85 -14.67 -4.68
N TYR A 215 -1.89 -13.86 -4.39
CA TYR A 215 -2.36 -12.81 -5.32
C TYR A 215 -3.01 -13.35 -6.61
N GLY A 216 -3.63 -14.54 -6.53
CA GLY A 216 -4.21 -15.23 -7.69
C GLY A 216 -3.20 -16.06 -8.49
N GLU A 217 -1.93 -16.07 -8.07
CA GLU A 217 -0.87 -16.89 -8.69
C GLU A 217 -0.94 -18.36 -8.25
N ASP A 218 -0.41 -19.23 -9.12
CA ASP A 218 -0.21 -20.64 -8.83
C ASP A 218 0.90 -20.83 -7.78
N LEU A 219 0.53 -21.40 -6.64
CA LEU A 219 1.42 -21.64 -5.49
C LEU A 219 2.49 -22.68 -5.76
N SER A 220 2.31 -23.56 -6.75
CA SER A 220 3.37 -24.48 -7.18
C SER A 220 4.54 -23.73 -7.82
N ARG A 221 4.25 -22.56 -8.42
CA ARG A 221 5.23 -21.66 -9.04
C ARG A 221 5.68 -20.56 -8.07
N HIS A 222 4.76 -20.04 -7.27
CA HIS A 222 5.00 -18.96 -6.31
C HIS A 222 4.67 -19.39 -4.87
N PRO A 223 5.42 -20.37 -4.30
CA PRO A 223 5.24 -20.70 -2.90
C PRO A 223 5.62 -19.49 -2.02
N TYR A 224 5.05 -19.44 -0.82
CA TYR A 224 5.47 -18.48 0.20
C TYR A 224 6.80 -18.96 0.80
N GLU A 225 7.90 -18.38 0.34
CA GLU A 225 9.27 -18.73 0.71
C GLU A 225 9.74 -17.80 1.84
N ILE A 226 9.55 -18.24 3.07
CA ILE A 226 9.92 -17.46 4.27
C ILE A 226 11.42 -17.14 4.31
N GLY A 227 12.25 -18.01 3.71
CA GLY A 227 13.68 -17.74 3.55
C GLY A 227 13.97 -16.45 2.77
N ARG A 228 13.21 -16.14 1.72
CA ARG A 228 13.37 -14.92 0.92
C ARG A 228 12.94 -13.68 1.69
N LEU A 229 11.86 -13.78 2.47
CA LEU A 229 11.45 -12.69 3.37
C LEU A 229 12.51 -12.37 4.43
N ARG A 230 13.10 -13.40 5.05
CA ARG A 230 14.21 -13.22 6.00
C ARG A 230 15.42 -12.58 5.33
N HIS A 231 15.77 -13.06 4.14
CA HIS A 231 16.93 -12.59 3.42
C HIS A 231 16.85 -11.08 3.10
N VAL A 232 15.69 -10.58 2.68
CA VAL A 232 15.54 -9.13 2.45
C VAL A 232 15.64 -8.31 3.75
N VAL A 233 15.16 -8.83 4.88
CA VAL A 233 15.34 -8.20 6.20
C VAL A 233 16.82 -8.11 6.58
N GLU A 234 17.54 -9.22 6.45
CA GLU A 234 18.97 -9.32 6.75
C GLU A 234 19.79 -8.40 5.84
N LEU A 235 19.51 -8.40 4.53
CA LEU A 235 20.18 -7.56 3.53
C LEU A 235 19.95 -6.06 3.80
N ALA A 236 18.69 -5.65 4.01
CA ALA A 236 18.39 -4.24 4.30
C ALA A 236 19.08 -3.77 5.59
N ALA A 237 19.08 -4.60 6.63
CA ALA A 237 19.76 -4.31 7.89
C ALA A 237 21.29 -4.19 7.73
N GLU A 238 21.91 -5.11 7.00
CA GLU A 238 23.35 -5.06 6.69
C GLU A 238 23.71 -3.75 5.98
N LYS A 239 22.99 -3.43 4.89
CA LYS A 239 23.29 -2.26 4.04
C LYS A 239 23.03 -0.92 4.74
N ALA A 240 22.04 -0.89 5.63
CA ALA A 240 21.79 0.25 6.51
C ALA A 240 22.83 0.41 7.64
N GLY A 241 23.71 -0.59 7.84
CA GLY A 241 24.65 -0.60 8.97
C GLY A 241 23.92 -0.76 10.31
N TRP A 242 22.97 -1.68 10.40
CA TRP A 242 22.31 -2.02 11.65
C TRP A 242 23.32 -2.42 12.73
N GLY A 243 23.08 -1.99 13.97
CA GLY A 243 24.00 -2.20 15.10
C GLY A 243 25.19 -1.24 15.17
N LYS A 244 25.40 -0.37 14.18
CA LYS A 244 26.41 0.71 14.27
C LYS A 244 25.92 1.87 15.12
N ASP A 245 26.86 2.53 15.81
CA ASP A 245 26.60 3.73 16.59
C ASP A 245 26.04 4.87 15.73
N ARG A 246 25.16 5.67 16.33
CA ARG A 246 24.49 6.81 15.68
C ARG A 246 24.42 8.00 16.61
N PRO A 247 24.30 9.22 16.08
CA PRO A 247 24.14 10.41 16.90
C PRO A 247 22.92 10.29 17.83
N LYS A 248 23.01 10.91 19.01
CA LYS A 248 21.90 10.96 19.96
C LYS A 248 20.64 11.51 19.28
N GLY A 249 19.50 10.86 19.50
CA GLY A 249 18.22 11.23 18.88
C GLY A 249 18.00 10.69 17.46
N HIS A 250 18.92 9.85 16.96
CA HIS A 250 18.75 9.10 15.72
C HIS A 250 18.56 7.61 16.00
N ALA A 251 17.74 6.93 15.20
CA ALA A 251 17.63 5.48 15.23
C ALA A 251 17.32 4.91 13.83
N LEU A 252 17.47 3.59 13.73
CA LEU A 252 16.97 2.81 12.61
C LEU A 252 15.68 2.11 13.02
N GLY A 253 14.67 2.12 12.17
CA GLY A 253 13.52 1.23 12.28
C GLY A 253 13.46 0.30 11.07
N ILE A 254 12.88 -0.87 11.25
CA ILE A 254 12.82 -1.92 10.23
C ILE A 254 11.41 -2.48 10.12
N ALA A 255 11.01 -2.83 8.90
CA ALA A 255 9.78 -3.55 8.60
C ALA A 255 9.96 -4.35 7.30
N ALA A 256 9.16 -5.41 7.14
CA ALA A 256 9.15 -6.19 5.92
C ALA A 256 7.74 -6.67 5.57
N HIS A 257 7.51 -6.88 4.28
CA HIS A 257 6.21 -7.27 3.78
C HIS A 257 6.33 -8.18 2.57
N PHE A 258 5.48 -9.20 2.51
CA PHE A 258 5.28 -10.01 1.32
C PHE A 258 4.04 -9.50 0.59
N SER A 259 4.20 -9.08 -0.66
CA SER A 259 3.05 -8.77 -1.50
C SER A 259 3.34 -8.90 -2.98
N PHE A 260 2.30 -9.20 -3.77
CA PHE A 260 2.40 -9.41 -5.22
C PHE A 260 3.56 -10.35 -5.58
N VAL A 261 3.64 -11.45 -4.83
CA VAL A 261 4.67 -12.51 -4.91
C VAL A 261 6.13 -12.04 -4.83
N SER A 262 6.35 -10.85 -4.26
CA SER A 262 7.67 -10.30 -3.97
C SER A 262 7.85 -10.03 -2.47
N TYR A 263 9.10 -10.03 -2.04
CA TYR A 263 9.50 -9.82 -0.66
C TYR A 263 10.25 -8.49 -0.57
N VAL A 264 9.83 -7.61 0.33
CA VAL A 264 10.48 -6.31 0.50
C VAL A 264 10.72 -6.00 1.96
N ALA A 265 11.90 -5.49 2.29
CA ALA A 265 12.21 -4.93 3.60
C ALA A 265 12.73 -3.50 3.45
N HIS A 266 12.37 -2.65 4.41
CA HIS A 266 12.87 -1.29 4.51
C HIS A 266 13.54 -1.09 5.86
N VAL A 267 14.71 -0.44 5.86
CA VAL A 267 15.32 0.15 7.04
C VAL A 267 15.31 1.66 6.89
N VAL A 268 14.69 2.35 7.83
CA VAL A 268 14.54 3.81 7.84
C VAL A 268 15.44 4.40 8.91
N HIS A 269 16.38 5.26 8.51
CA HIS A 269 17.16 6.10 9.42
C HIS A 269 16.45 7.44 9.63
N ALA A 270 15.99 7.67 10.86
CA ALA A 270 15.28 8.89 11.23
C ALA A 270 15.90 9.56 12.46
N SER A 271 15.58 10.84 12.64
CA SER A 271 15.79 11.59 13.88
C SER A 271 14.54 12.34 14.29
N VAL A 272 14.39 12.58 15.59
CA VAL A 272 13.35 13.46 16.15
C VAL A 272 14.02 14.64 16.84
N LYS A 273 13.65 15.86 16.44
CA LYS A 273 14.11 17.10 17.09
C LYS A 273 12.95 18.10 17.16
N ASP A 274 12.73 18.69 18.33
CA ASP A 274 11.68 19.71 18.56
C ASP A 274 10.29 19.27 18.05
N GLY A 275 9.93 18.00 18.31
CA GLY A 275 8.67 17.42 17.84
C GLY A 275 8.56 17.27 16.31
N LYS A 276 9.68 17.28 15.57
CA LYS A 276 9.72 17.10 14.12
C LYS A 276 10.57 15.89 13.76
N VAL A 277 10.06 15.06 12.85
CA VAL A 277 10.80 13.94 12.26
C VAL A 277 11.57 14.41 11.04
N ARG A 278 12.81 13.92 10.92
CA ARG A 278 13.58 13.96 9.68
C ARG A 278 13.93 12.54 9.30
N VAL A 279 13.59 12.15 8.07
CA VAL A 279 14.10 10.92 7.45
C VAL A 279 15.38 11.27 6.71
N HIS A 280 16.46 10.58 7.03
CA HIS A 280 17.79 10.86 6.45
C HIS A 280 18.08 9.91 5.30
N ARG A 281 17.81 8.62 5.51
CA ARG A 281 18.12 7.56 4.56
C ARG A 281 17.13 6.40 4.69
N VAL A 282 16.86 5.75 3.57
CA VAL A 282 16.07 4.52 3.49
C VAL A 282 16.84 3.49 2.66
N ASP A 283 17.10 2.32 3.26
CA ASP A 283 17.64 1.15 2.57
C ASP A 283 16.48 0.18 2.30
N CYS A 284 16.21 -0.06 1.02
CA CYS A 284 15.16 -0.94 0.54
C CYS A 284 15.79 -2.19 -0.08
N ALA A 285 15.55 -3.36 0.49
CA ALA A 285 15.88 -4.64 -0.14
C ALA A 285 14.63 -5.24 -0.78
N ILE A 286 14.72 -5.64 -2.05
CA ILE A 286 13.64 -6.31 -2.77
C ILE A 286 14.12 -7.63 -3.37
N ASP A 287 13.33 -8.66 -3.16
CA ASP A 287 13.40 -9.92 -3.89
C ASP A 287 12.10 -10.11 -4.69
N CYS A 288 12.18 -9.85 -6.00
CA CYS A 288 11.07 -10.00 -6.94
C CYS A 288 11.29 -11.15 -7.94
N GLY A 289 12.18 -12.10 -7.62
CA GLY A 289 12.56 -13.14 -8.57
C GLY A 289 13.34 -12.58 -9.75
N THR A 290 13.28 -13.27 -10.88
CA THR A 290 13.81 -12.78 -12.15
C THR A 290 13.19 -11.43 -12.52
N TYR A 291 14.01 -10.43 -12.79
CA TYR A 291 13.58 -9.11 -13.27
C TYR A 291 14.04 -8.87 -14.71
N VAL A 292 13.30 -8.02 -15.44
CA VAL A 292 13.62 -7.68 -16.85
C VAL A 292 14.54 -6.47 -16.94
N ASN A 293 14.26 -5.42 -16.16
CA ASN A 293 15.01 -4.17 -16.20
C ASN A 293 15.27 -3.68 -14.75
N PRO A 294 16.50 -3.76 -14.24
CA PRO A 294 16.82 -3.38 -12.87
C PRO A 294 16.58 -1.90 -12.58
N ASP A 295 16.77 -1.01 -13.56
CA ASP A 295 16.49 0.43 -13.39
C ASP A 295 15.02 0.69 -13.13
N ARG A 296 14.12 -0.09 -13.73
CA ARG A 296 12.68 0.00 -13.48
C ARG A 296 12.30 -0.52 -12.10
N VAL A 297 12.94 -1.59 -11.63
CA VAL A 297 12.76 -2.07 -10.26
C VAL A 297 13.21 -1.00 -9.26
N LYS A 298 14.39 -0.42 -9.48
CA LYS A 298 14.94 0.67 -8.67
C LYS A 298 14.00 1.87 -8.61
N ALA A 299 13.57 2.39 -9.76
CA ALA A 299 12.64 3.52 -9.82
C ALA A 299 11.30 3.24 -9.11
N GLN A 300 10.81 2.00 -9.18
CA GLN A 300 9.59 1.59 -8.49
C GLN A 300 9.76 1.55 -6.97
N MET A 301 10.90 1.10 -6.47
CA MET A 301 11.22 1.12 -5.04
C MET A 301 11.43 2.53 -4.52
N GLU A 302 12.18 3.38 -5.24
CA GLU A 302 12.35 4.81 -4.92
C GLU A 302 11.00 5.52 -4.84
N GLY A 303 10.16 5.34 -5.85
CA GLY A 303 8.80 5.87 -5.85
C GLY A 303 7.94 5.30 -4.72
N SER A 304 8.17 4.06 -4.29
CA SER A 304 7.43 3.47 -3.16
C SER A 304 7.81 4.10 -1.83
N VAL A 305 9.09 4.42 -1.63
CA VAL A 305 9.55 5.16 -0.44
C VAL A 305 8.89 6.54 -0.38
N VAL A 306 8.92 7.30 -1.47
CA VAL A 306 8.28 8.63 -1.53
C VAL A 306 6.77 8.54 -1.28
N PHE A 307 6.11 7.54 -1.87
CA PHE A 307 4.67 7.31 -1.69
C PHE A 307 4.33 6.93 -0.24
N GLY A 308 5.05 5.96 0.34
CA GLY A 308 4.83 5.51 1.71
C GLY A 308 5.16 6.59 2.75
N LEU A 309 6.20 7.41 2.53
CA LEU A 309 6.49 8.57 3.37
C LEU A 309 5.44 9.67 3.24
N THR A 310 4.87 9.87 2.05
CA THR A 310 3.73 10.78 1.88
C THR A 310 2.54 10.32 2.72
N LEU A 311 2.21 9.02 2.72
CA LEU A 311 1.14 8.49 3.57
C LEU A 311 1.46 8.57 5.08
N ALA A 312 2.73 8.35 5.44
CA ALA A 312 3.15 8.36 6.83
C ALA A 312 3.19 9.77 7.43
N LEU A 313 3.62 10.78 6.66
CA LEU A 313 3.84 12.14 7.15
C LEU A 313 2.72 13.11 6.77
N HIS A 314 2.02 12.83 5.68
CA HIS A 314 1.03 13.71 5.03
C HIS A 314 -0.22 12.90 4.60
N GLY A 315 -0.98 13.37 3.61
CA GLY A 315 -1.99 12.53 2.95
C GLY A 315 -3.30 12.28 3.71
N LYS A 316 -3.67 13.14 4.67
CA LYS A 316 -4.98 13.05 5.35
C LYS A 316 -6.09 13.65 4.49
N ILE A 317 -7.16 12.87 4.28
CA ILE A 317 -8.46 13.37 3.82
C ILE A 317 -9.41 13.42 5.01
N THR A 318 -10.07 14.56 5.20
CA THR A 318 -11.08 14.78 6.22
C THR A 318 -12.43 14.97 5.53
N VAL A 319 -13.43 14.24 6.03
CA VAL A 319 -14.81 14.39 5.59
C VAL A 319 -15.60 15.02 6.72
N SER A 320 -16.22 16.15 6.44
CA SER A 320 -17.05 16.89 7.39
C SER A 320 -18.35 17.29 6.71
N SER A 321 -19.48 17.07 7.40
CA SER A 321 -20.83 17.38 6.87
C SER A 321 -21.09 16.79 5.47
N GLY A 322 -20.56 15.61 5.18
CA GLY A 322 -20.75 14.89 3.92
C GLY A 322 -19.84 15.36 2.76
N ALA A 323 -18.88 16.25 3.00
CA ALA A 323 -17.96 16.74 1.97
C ALA A 323 -16.50 16.58 2.39
N VAL A 324 -15.63 16.37 1.40
CA VAL A 324 -14.18 16.40 1.57
C VAL A 324 -13.74 17.85 1.76
N GLU A 325 -13.00 18.11 2.84
CA GLU A 325 -12.52 19.46 3.17
C GLU A 325 -11.36 19.90 2.28
N GLN A 326 -10.41 19.00 2.02
CA GLN A 326 -9.22 19.28 1.21
C GLN A 326 -9.59 19.53 -0.25
N SER A 327 -8.79 20.33 -0.93
CA SER A 327 -9.07 20.80 -2.29
C SER A 327 -7.88 20.72 -3.23
N ASN A 328 -6.64 20.98 -2.77
CA ASN A 328 -5.47 21.04 -3.64
C ASN A 328 -4.17 20.81 -2.84
N PHE A 329 -3.00 20.82 -3.46
CA PHE A 329 -1.72 20.47 -2.81
C PHE A 329 -1.24 21.44 -1.71
N HIS A 330 -1.96 22.55 -1.48
CA HIS A 330 -1.69 23.45 -0.36
C HIS A 330 -2.34 22.96 0.95
N ASP A 331 -3.45 22.22 0.86
CA ASP A 331 -4.18 21.64 2.01
C ASP A 331 -4.16 20.10 2.03
N TYR A 332 -3.75 19.45 0.93
CA TYR A 332 -3.40 18.04 0.81
C TYR A 332 -1.95 17.87 0.35
N PRO A 333 -0.96 18.09 1.25
CA PRO A 333 0.45 18.09 0.87
C PRO A 333 0.95 16.69 0.48
N LEU A 334 1.90 16.68 -0.46
CA LEU A 334 2.71 15.53 -0.82
C LEU A 334 4.14 15.74 -0.32
N LEU A 335 4.89 14.65 -0.14
CA LEU A 335 6.31 14.75 0.20
C LEU A 335 7.07 15.55 -0.87
N ARG A 336 7.85 16.55 -0.44
CA ARG A 336 8.65 17.41 -1.34
C ARG A 336 10.10 16.97 -1.41
N ILE A 337 10.81 17.42 -2.44
CA ILE A 337 12.23 17.08 -2.68
C ILE A 337 13.16 17.39 -1.50
N ASN A 338 12.87 18.44 -0.72
CA ASN A 338 13.64 18.82 0.46
C ASN A 338 13.38 17.89 1.67
N GLU A 339 12.30 17.11 1.64
CA GLU A 339 11.92 16.10 2.63
C GLU A 339 12.34 14.68 2.20
N THR A 340 12.54 14.44 0.90
CA THR A 340 12.98 13.15 0.37
C THR A 340 14.35 12.76 0.94
N PRO A 341 14.48 11.56 1.52
CA PRO A 341 15.75 11.06 2.04
C PRO A 341 16.67 10.54 0.93
N GLU A 342 17.91 10.19 1.29
CA GLU A 342 18.70 9.28 0.45
C GLU A 342 17.99 7.92 0.35
N ILE A 343 17.83 7.38 -0.86
CA ILE A 343 17.16 6.09 -1.08
C ILE A 343 18.13 5.13 -1.75
N HIS A 344 18.44 4.04 -1.06
CA HIS A 344 19.33 2.98 -1.56
C HIS A 344 18.50 1.72 -1.82
N VAL A 345 18.49 1.26 -3.06
CA VAL A 345 17.76 0.05 -3.48
C VAL A 345 18.73 -1.09 -3.71
N HIS A 346 18.48 -2.21 -3.03
CA HIS A 346 19.25 -3.44 -3.09
C HIS A 346 18.36 -4.53 -3.69
N ILE A 347 18.64 -4.91 -4.93
CA ILE A 347 17.87 -5.95 -5.64
C ILE A 347 18.56 -7.29 -5.40
N VAL A 348 17.83 -8.26 -4.89
CA VAL A 348 18.32 -9.64 -4.72
C VAL A 348 18.41 -10.31 -6.09
N GLU A 349 19.58 -10.84 -6.43
CA GLU A 349 19.78 -11.61 -7.66
C GLU A 349 19.43 -13.08 -7.42
N ASN A 350 18.41 -13.57 -8.14
CA ASN A 350 18.08 -14.99 -8.20
C ASN A 350 17.27 -15.33 -9.47
N GLN A 351 16.94 -16.61 -9.63
CA GLN A 351 16.18 -17.16 -10.76
C GLN A 351 14.78 -17.66 -10.35
N SER A 352 14.27 -17.22 -9.21
CA SER A 352 12.90 -17.55 -8.79
C SER A 352 11.90 -16.89 -9.75
N PRO A 353 10.68 -17.44 -9.89
CA PRO A 353 9.68 -16.87 -10.78
C PRO A 353 9.43 -15.36 -10.55
N PRO A 354 9.21 -14.59 -11.63
CA PRO A 354 9.11 -13.13 -11.56
C PRO A 354 7.91 -12.68 -10.74
N GLY A 355 8.12 -11.71 -9.85
CA GLY A 355 7.08 -11.09 -9.04
C GLY A 355 6.82 -9.63 -9.37
N GLY A 356 5.80 -9.07 -8.74
CA GLY A 356 5.40 -7.68 -8.93
C GLY A 356 6.39 -6.70 -8.30
N VAL A 357 6.74 -5.63 -9.01
CA VAL A 357 7.54 -4.51 -8.47
C VAL A 357 6.71 -3.23 -8.32
N GLY A 358 5.47 -3.26 -8.81
CA GLY A 358 4.51 -2.16 -8.86
C GLY A 358 4.25 -1.50 -7.50
N GLU A 359 4.06 -2.33 -6.50
CA GLU A 359 3.36 -2.06 -5.25
C GLU A 359 4.10 -2.56 -4.00
N PRO A 360 4.89 -3.65 -4.04
CA PRO A 360 5.45 -4.25 -2.81
C PRO A 360 6.35 -3.36 -1.96
N GLY A 361 6.90 -2.29 -2.52
CA GLY A 361 7.75 -1.36 -1.77
C GLY A 361 6.99 -0.48 -0.78
N VAL A 362 5.69 -0.22 -0.97
CA VAL A 362 4.96 0.77 -0.15
C VAL A 362 4.67 0.28 1.28
N PRO A 363 4.12 -0.93 1.50
CA PRO A 363 3.67 -1.38 2.83
C PRO A 363 4.71 -1.26 3.97
N PRO A 364 6.00 -1.59 3.79
CA PRO A 364 6.97 -1.54 4.89
C PRO A 364 7.48 -0.13 5.23
N VAL A 365 7.19 0.91 4.43
CA VAL A 365 7.78 2.26 4.63
C VAL A 365 7.31 2.92 5.93
N ALA A 366 5.99 3.07 6.09
CA ALA A 366 5.40 3.71 7.27
C ALA A 366 5.77 3.00 8.58
N PRO A 367 5.64 1.66 8.71
CA PRO A 367 6.00 0.99 9.95
C PRO A 367 7.50 1.01 10.23
N ALA A 368 8.38 0.97 9.21
CA ALA A 368 9.82 1.14 9.45
C ALA A 368 10.13 2.54 10.02
N LEU A 369 9.45 3.58 9.53
CA LEU A 369 9.59 4.93 10.09
C LEU A 369 9.06 5.01 11.54
N THR A 370 7.87 4.48 11.82
CA THR A 370 7.32 4.51 13.19
C THR A 370 8.14 3.68 14.17
N ASN A 371 8.74 2.57 13.71
CA ASN A 371 9.67 1.77 14.51
C ASN A 371 10.96 2.54 14.84
N ALA A 372 11.45 3.39 13.93
CA ALA A 372 12.58 4.29 14.20
C ALA A 372 12.19 5.34 15.27
N ILE A 373 11.01 5.94 15.13
CA ILE A 373 10.48 6.94 16.09
C ILE A 373 10.27 6.31 17.46
N LEU A 374 9.76 5.07 17.52
CA LEU A 374 9.58 4.31 18.76
C LEU A 374 10.91 4.15 19.50
N ARG A 375 12.00 3.82 18.79
CA ARG A 375 13.33 3.70 19.40
C ARG A 375 13.91 5.03 19.89
N ILE A 376 13.52 6.15 19.29
CA ILE A 376 14.00 7.49 19.67
C ILE A 376 13.21 8.02 20.87
N THR A 377 11.89 7.85 20.85
CA THR A 377 10.97 8.53 21.78
C THR A 377 10.46 7.62 22.89
N GLY A 378 10.56 6.30 22.71
CA GLY A 378 9.93 5.31 23.57
C GLY A 378 8.41 5.20 23.41
N LYS A 379 7.78 6.04 22.58
CA LYS A 379 6.32 6.12 22.41
C LYS A 379 5.90 5.56 21.04
N PRO A 380 4.93 4.63 20.96
CA PRO A 380 4.46 4.10 19.69
C PRO A 380 3.59 5.09 18.93
N ILE A 381 3.71 5.08 17.60
CA ILE A 381 2.79 5.77 16.70
C ILE A 381 1.80 4.75 16.13
N ARG A 382 0.52 4.96 16.40
CA ARG A 382 -0.57 4.04 16.00
C ARG A 382 -1.58 4.68 15.04
N GLU A 383 -1.45 5.97 14.76
CA GLU A 383 -2.31 6.73 13.85
C GLU A 383 -1.45 7.42 12.78
N LEU A 384 -1.94 7.41 11.54
CA LEU A 384 -1.34 8.11 10.41
C LEU A 384 -2.28 9.21 9.89
N PRO A 385 -1.75 10.33 9.39
CA PRO A 385 -0.34 10.69 9.38
C PRO A 385 0.25 10.99 10.77
N ILE A 386 1.56 10.83 10.90
CA ILE A 386 2.32 10.98 12.15
C ILE A 386 2.20 12.42 12.67
N ARG A 387 1.64 12.58 13.88
CA ARG A 387 1.51 13.86 14.59
C ARG A 387 2.34 13.84 15.88
N LEU A 388 3.59 14.26 15.78
CA LEU A 388 4.53 14.20 16.92
C LEU A 388 4.24 15.24 18.01
N SER A 389 3.46 16.28 17.72
CA SER A 389 2.96 17.20 18.76
C SER A 389 2.07 16.50 19.79
N GLU A 390 1.58 15.30 19.50
CA GLU A 390 0.80 14.47 20.42
C GLU A 390 1.70 13.54 21.26
N LEU A 391 3.02 13.54 21.02
CA LEU A 391 4.01 12.76 21.76
C LEU A 391 4.80 13.56 22.80
N SER A 392 4.65 14.89 22.88
CA SER A 392 5.34 15.73 23.86
C SER A 392 4.77 15.55 25.25
#